data_AF-A0A672QA94-F1
#
_entry.id   AF-A0A672QA94-F1
#
_cell.length_a   1.000
_cell.length_b   1.000
_cell.length_c   1.000
_cell.angle_alpha   90.00
_cell.angle_beta   90.00
_cell.angle_gamma   90.00
#
_symmetry.space_group_name_H-M   'P 1'
#
loop_
_entity.id
_entity.type
_entity.pdbx_description
1 polymer ?
#
loop_
_entity_poly.entity_id
_entity_poly.type
_entity_poly.pdbx_seq_one_letter_code
_entity_poly.pdbx_strand_id
1 'polypeptide(L)'
;TELRLKINELRQDITRQAEFGKSLQGRLDSVNANVRAVKQEVNTHQQEIMNLRDKMVEMEDRSRRCNVRLVGLPEAAEGENAVQFLQEYLPKWIPSLQGGGKIEIQRAHRIYGSRDKTNRPRTLIFRLLRYQDRERILNGARAPQSEIIHGSSKLLFFPDFSNETALKRRSFDSVRRQFTDKGLRPFLIYPATLKVKFNGTLHHFKNADDAGKFLLESDHASLSTIDAPSTSTSSFPIAFDDQENPSNVTSQFS
;
A
#
# COMPACT_ATOMS: atom_id res chain seq x y z
N THR A 1 77.95 -37.44 -11.01
CA THR A 1 77.99 -36.04 -11.49
C THR A 1 76.64 -35.61 -12.07
N GLU A 2 76.02 -36.42 -12.93
CA GLU A 2 74.70 -36.16 -13.54
C GLU A 2 73.54 -35.97 -12.54
N LEU A 3 73.47 -36.82 -11.50
CA LEU A 3 72.44 -36.73 -10.45
C LEU A 3 72.48 -35.39 -9.68
N ARG A 4 73.68 -34.87 -9.41
CA ARG A 4 73.85 -33.55 -8.75
C ARG A 4 73.39 -32.40 -9.65
N LEU A 5 73.60 -32.51 -10.96
CA LEU A 5 73.14 -31.50 -11.93
C LEU A 5 71.61 -31.45 -11.97
N LYS A 6 70.94 -32.61 -12.09
CA LYS A 6 69.47 -32.70 -12.06
C LYS A 6 68.86 -32.18 -10.75
N ILE A 7 69.50 -32.42 -9.60
CA ILE A 7 69.07 -31.88 -8.30
C ILE A 7 69.17 -30.35 -8.27
N ASN A 8 70.23 -29.76 -8.83
CA ASN A 8 70.37 -28.30 -8.88
C ASN A 8 69.34 -27.65 -9.81
N GLU A 9 69.04 -28.29 -10.94
CA GLU A 9 68.01 -27.85 -11.88
C GLU A 9 66.62 -27.84 -11.22
N LEU A 10 66.26 -28.94 -10.53
CA LEU A 10 65.03 -29.03 -9.73
C LEU A 10 64.94 -27.94 -8.65
N ARG A 11 66.05 -27.64 -7.96
CA ARG A 11 66.08 -26.55 -6.97
C ARG A 11 65.80 -25.19 -7.62
N GLN A 12 66.34 -24.95 -8.81
CA GLN A 12 66.12 -23.71 -9.53
C GLN A 12 64.65 -23.59 -9.96
N ASP A 13 64.04 -24.67 -10.44
CA ASP A 13 62.63 -24.68 -10.84
C ASP A 13 61.68 -24.51 -9.65
N ILE A 14 61.96 -25.15 -8.50
CA ILE A 14 61.21 -24.91 -7.25
C ILE A 14 61.27 -23.43 -6.85
N THR A 15 62.43 -22.79 -7.02
CA THR A 15 62.60 -21.36 -6.68
C THR A 15 61.79 -20.48 -7.63
N ARG A 16 61.84 -20.75 -8.94
CA ARG A 16 61.02 -20.05 -9.95
C ARG A 16 59.52 -20.23 -9.69
N GLN A 17 59.09 -21.44 -9.34
CA GLN A 17 57.70 -21.72 -8.99
C GLN A 17 57.25 -20.97 -7.74
N ALA A 18 58.11 -20.87 -6.72
CA ALA A 18 57.80 -20.10 -5.50
C ALA A 18 57.66 -18.60 -5.79
N GLU A 19 58.53 -18.03 -6.63
CA GLU A 19 58.43 -16.63 -7.07
C GLU A 19 57.16 -16.37 -7.89
N PHE A 20 56.85 -17.27 -8.83
CA PHE A 20 55.61 -17.21 -9.60
C PHE A 20 54.38 -17.30 -8.70
N GLY A 21 54.39 -18.18 -7.70
CA GLY A 21 53.33 -18.30 -6.70
C GLY A 21 53.11 -17.01 -5.91
N LYS A 22 54.19 -16.34 -5.49
CA LYS A 22 54.10 -15.01 -4.82
C LYS A 22 53.50 -13.95 -5.74
N SER A 23 53.89 -13.94 -7.02
CA SER A 23 53.35 -13.01 -8.02
C SER A 23 51.84 -13.25 -8.26
N LEU A 24 51.43 -14.52 -8.39
CA LEU A 24 50.01 -14.88 -8.50
C LEU A 24 49.21 -14.47 -7.26
N GLN A 25 49.75 -14.67 -6.06
CA GLN A 25 49.09 -14.26 -4.82
C GLN A 25 48.86 -12.74 -4.80
N GLY A 26 49.88 -11.94 -5.13
CA GLY A 26 49.74 -10.48 -5.20
C GLY A 26 48.70 -10.03 -6.23
N ARG A 27 48.64 -10.70 -7.39
CA ARG A 27 47.60 -10.46 -8.39
C ARG A 27 46.20 -10.84 -7.89
N LEU A 28 46.08 -11.98 -7.18
CA LEU A 28 44.82 -12.42 -6.60
C LEU A 28 44.32 -11.45 -5.53
N ASP A 29 45.21 -10.96 -4.67
CA ASP A 29 44.88 -9.98 -3.63
C ASP A 29 44.41 -8.66 -4.25
N SER A 30 45.08 -8.20 -5.32
CA SER A 30 44.67 -7.02 -6.10
C SER A 30 43.30 -7.20 -6.76
N VAL A 31 43.06 -8.35 -7.41
CA VAL A 31 41.76 -8.68 -8.00
C VAL A 31 40.68 -8.73 -6.91
N ASN A 32 40.94 -9.35 -5.76
CA ASN A 32 39.99 -9.42 -4.65
C ASN A 32 39.69 -8.04 -4.03
N ALA A 33 40.67 -7.14 -4.00
CA ALA A 33 40.45 -5.75 -3.60
C ALA A 33 39.53 -5.03 -4.61
N ASN A 34 39.80 -5.17 -5.90
CA ASN A 34 38.99 -4.57 -6.97
C ASN A 34 37.55 -5.12 -6.97
N VAL A 35 37.38 -6.44 -6.80
CA VAL A 35 36.05 -7.07 -6.71
C VAL A 35 35.25 -6.52 -5.53
N ARG A 36 35.89 -6.25 -4.39
CA ARG A 36 35.22 -5.64 -3.23
C ARG A 36 34.79 -4.20 -3.52
N ALA A 37 35.66 -3.40 -4.15
CA ALA A 37 35.36 -2.02 -4.52
C ALA A 37 34.18 -1.96 -5.50
N VAL A 38 34.21 -2.76 -6.57
CA VAL A 38 33.13 -2.83 -7.56
C VAL A 38 31.81 -3.27 -6.93
N LYS A 39 31.83 -4.27 -6.02
CA LYS A 39 30.61 -4.68 -5.30
C LYS A 39 30.01 -3.54 -4.48
N GLN A 40 30.85 -2.74 -3.83
CA GLN A 40 30.39 -1.58 -3.05
C GLN A 40 29.79 -0.50 -3.94
N GLU A 41 30.41 -0.20 -5.08
CA GLU A 41 29.88 0.75 -6.07
C GLU A 41 28.53 0.28 -6.64
N VAL A 42 28.42 -1.02 -7.01
CA VAL A 42 27.17 -1.60 -7.51
C VAL A 42 26.05 -1.47 -6.48
N ASN A 43 26.31 -1.75 -5.20
CA ASN A 43 25.32 -1.58 -4.14
C ASN A 43 24.91 -0.11 -3.99
N THR A 44 25.86 0.82 -4.10
CA THR A 44 25.60 2.27 -4.01
C THR A 44 24.71 2.73 -5.16
N HIS A 45 25.06 2.37 -6.40
CA HIS A 45 24.25 2.70 -7.58
C HIS A 45 22.88 2.04 -7.56
N GLN A 46 22.76 0.81 -7.05
CA GLN A 46 21.47 0.17 -6.89
C GLN A 46 20.57 0.96 -5.93
N GLN A 47 21.12 1.45 -4.82
CA GLN A 47 20.37 2.31 -3.89
C GLN A 47 19.99 3.65 -4.53
N GLU A 48 20.88 4.27 -5.30
CA GLU A 48 20.59 5.50 -6.03
C GLU A 48 19.48 5.31 -7.07
N ILE A 49 19.52 4.22 -7.83
CA ILE A 49 18.49 3.88 -8.81
C ILE A 49 17.13 3.70 -8.12
N MET A 50 17.09 3.02 -6.97
CA MET A 50 15.85 2.88 -6.19
C MET A 50 15.33 4.25 -5.74
N ASN A 51 16.19 5.10 -5.18
CA ASN A 51 15.82 6.44 -4.75
C ASN A 51 15.31 7.31 -5.91
N LEU A 52 15.92 7.21 -7.10
CA LEU A 52 15.49 7.95 -8.29
C LEU A 52 14.14 7.45 -8.82
N ARG A 53 13.90 6.13 -8.79
CA ARG A 53 12.59 5.57 -9.14
C ARG A 53 11.50 6.08 -8.21
N ASP A 54 11.72 6.06 -6.90
CA ASP A 54 10.75 6.56 -5.93
C ASP A 54 10.44 8.05 -6.15
N LYS A 55 11.47 8.88 -6.41
CA LYS A 55 11.28 10.30 -6.74
C LYS A 55 10.49 10.50 -8.04
N MET A 56 10.75 9.69 -9.07
CA MET A 56 10.04 9.75 -10.34
C MET A 56 8.54 9.45 -10.15
N VAL A 57 8.23 8.38 -9.42
CA VAL A 57 6.86 7.98 -9.07
C VAL A 57 6.14 9.10 -8.31
N GLU A 58 6.82 9.69 -7.32
CA GLU A 58 6.27 10.77 -6.51
C GLU A 58 6.00 12.04 -7.32
N MET A 59 6.91 12.42 -8.23
CA MET A 59 6.72 13.54 -9.14
C MET A 59 5.54 13.32 -10.09
N GLU A 60 5.41 12.11 -10.63
CA GLU A 60 4.31 11.74 -11.50
C GLU A 60 2.97 11.80 -10.75
N ASP A 61 2.90 11.26 -9.54
CA ASP A 61 1.70 11.34 -8.69
C ASP A 61 1.32 12.77 -8.33
N ARG A 62 2.30 13.62 -7.99
CA ARG A 62 2.06 15.05 -7.72
C ARG A 62 1.50 15.75 -8.95
N SER A 63 2.05 15.48 -10.13
CA SER A 63 1.55 16.02 -11.40
C SER A 63 0.10 15.60 -11.66
N ARG A 64 -0.28 14.36 -11.30
CA ARG A 64 -1.63 13.79 -11.52
C ARG A 64 -2.63 14.06 -10.39
N ARG A 65 -2.22 14.73 -9.30
CA ARG A 65 -3.02 14.87 -8.08
C ARG A 65 -4.39 15.55 -8.27
N CYS A 66 -4.52 16.43 -9.25
CA CYS A 66 -5.78 17.09 -9.61
C CYS A 66 -6.57 16.37 -10.71
N ASN A 67 -6.12 15.21 -11.17
CA ASN A 67 -6.79 14.43 -12.19
C ASN A 67 -7.81 13.46 -11.54
N VAL A 68 -8.86 13.17 -12.31
CA VAL A 68 -9.88 12.16 -12.00
C VAL A 68 -10.06 11.26 -13.21
N ARG A 69 -10.20 9.96 -12.95
CA ARG A 69 -10.51 8.93 -13.95
C ARG A 69 -11.99 8.58 -13.86
N LEU A 70 -12.70 8.76 -14.96
CA LEU A 70 -14.08 8.35 -15.15
C LEU A 70 -14.13 7.06 -15.98
N VAL A 71 -14.62 5.99 -15.36
CA VAL A 71 -14.73 4.66 -15.96
C VAL A 71 -16.21 4.32 -16.18
N GLY A 72 -16.51 3.68 -17.31
CA GLY A 72 -17.87 3.21 -17.63
C GLY A 72 -18.71 4.18 -18.46
N LEU A 73 -18.20 5.38 -18.78
CA LEU A 73 -18.89 6.32 -19.66
C LEU A 73 -18.92 5.78 -21.11
N PRO A 74 -20.10 5.55 -21.72
CA PRO A 74 -20.22 5.09 -23.11
C PRO A 74 -19.39 5.94 -24.07
N GLU A 75 -18.80 5.32 -25.09
CA GLU A 75 -18.02 6.06 -26.09
C GLU A 75 -18.90 7.11 -26.77
N ALA A 76 -18.34 8.30 -27.02
CA ALA A 76 -19.00 9.45 -27.63
C ALA A 76 -20.17 10.08 -26.83
N ALA A 77 -20.47 9.61 -25.61
CA ALA A 77 -21.49 10.23 -24.76
C ALA A 77 -21.15 11.70 -24.40
N GLU A 78 -19.85 12.02 -24.36
CA GLU A 78 -19.36 13.36 -24.09
C GLU A 78 -19.55 14.38 -25.23
N GLY A 79 -19.89 13.91 -26.43
CA GLY A 79 -19.99 14.74 -27.64
C GLY A 79 -18.65 15.36 -28.06
N GLU A 80 -18.71 16.54 -28.67
CA GLU A 80 -17.52 17.26 -29.17
C GLU A 80 -16.71 17.91 -28.05
N ASN A 81 -17.37 18.31 -26.95
CA ASN A 81 -16.74 19.04 -25.84
C ASN A 81 -16.93 18.33 -24.50
N ALA A 82 -15.96 17.46 -24.19
CA ALA A 82 -15.93 16.72 -22.94
C ALA A 82 -15.90 17.60 -21.68
N VAL A 83 -15.32 18.80 -21.75
CA VAL A 83 -15.26 19.71 -20.59
C VAL A 83 -16.65 20.25 -20.27
N GLN A 84 -17.36 20.74 -21.28
CA GLN A 84 -18.72 21.26 -21.10
C GLN A 84 -19.67 20.16 -20.62
N PHE A 85 -19.58 18.97 -21.21
CA PHE A 85 -20.32 17.79 -20.78
C PHE A 85 -20.09 17.49 -19.29
N LEU A 86 -18.83 17.41 -18.84
CA LEU A 86 -18.54 17.13 -17.44
C LEU A 86 -19.05 18.23 -16.50
N GLN A 87 -18.95 19.50 -16.88
CA GLN A 87 -19.47 20.62 -16.10
C GLN A 87 -20.98 20.52 -15.89
N GLU A 88 -21.72 20.04 -16.89
CA GLU A 88 -23.16 19.87 -16.82
C GLU A 88 -23.56 18.63 -16.00
N TYR A 89 -22.86 17.51 -16.18
CA TYR A 89 -23.29 16.23 -15.61
C TYR A 89 -22.72 15.92 -14.22
N LEU A 90 -21.56 16.46 -13.84
CA LEU A 90 -20.99 16.21 -12.51
C LEU A 90 -21.96 16.56 -11.36
N PRO A 91 -22.64 17.73 -11.36
CA PRO A 91 -23.63 18.05 -10.31
C PRO A 91 -24.91 17.21 -10.37
N LYS A 92 -25.25 16.64 -11.54
CA LYS A 92 -26.39 15.72 -11.69
C LYS A 92 -26.07 14.34 -11.10
N TRP A 93 -24.86 13.86 -11.34
CA TRP A 93 -24.37 12.58 -10.85
C TRP A 93 -24.01 12.58 -9.37
N ILE A 94 -23.50 13.71 -8.87
CA ILE A 94 -23.02 13.84 -7.50
C ILE A 94 -23.74 15.03 -6.86
N PRO A 95 -24.87 14.78 -6.16
CA PRO A 95 -25.69 15.85 -5.59
C PRO A 95 -24.94 16.74 -4.58
N SER A 96 -23.91 16.23 -3.92
CA SER A 96 -23.07 17.02 -2.99
C SER A 96 -22.26 18.13 -3.68
N LEU A 97 -22.19 18.14 -5.01
CA LEU A 97 -21.59 19.23 -5.79
C LEU A 97 -22.58 20.35 -6.11
N GLN A 98 -23.89 20.13 -5.90
CA GLN A 98 -24.91 21.15 -6.12
C GLN A 98 -24.72 22.30 -5.14
N GLY A 99 -24.76 23.55 -5.64
CA GLY A 99 -24.50 24.76 -4.85
C GLY A 99 -23.02 25.09 -4.63
N GLY A 100 -22.07 24.23 -5.03
CA GLY A 100 -20.63 24.42 -4.86
C GLY A 100 -19.95 25.35 -5.87
N GLY A 101 -20.72 26.01 -6.75
CA GLY A 101 -20.20 26.80 -7.87
C GLY A 101 -19.81 25.97 -9.09
N LYS A 102 -19.37 26.65 -10.15
CA LYS A 102 -18.94 25.99 -11.39
C LYS A 102 -17.58 25.30 -11.20
N ILE A 103 -17.52 24.01 -11.53
CA ILE A 103 -16.28 23.23 -11.44
C ILE A 103 -15.35 23.62 -12.60
N GLU A 104 -14.15 24.07 -12.26
CA GLU A 104 -13.12 24.49 -13.23
C GLU A 104 -12.31 23.27 -13.71
N ILE A 105 -12.55 22.86 -14.96
CA ILE A 105 -11.85 21.74 -15.61
C ILE A 105 -10.88 22.33 -16.63
N GLN A 106 -9.59 22.01 -16.47
CA GLN A 106 -8.54 22.49 -17.38
C GLN A 106 -8.55 21.72 -18.71
N ARG A 107 -8.70 20.39 -18.64
CA ARG A 107 -8.73 19.52 -19.83
C ARG A 107 -9.45 18.21 -19.52
N ALA A 108 -10.10 17.63 -20.53
CA ALA A 108 -10.75 16.33 -20.47
C ALA A 108 -10.50 15.58 -21.79
N HIS A 109 -10.14 14.30 -21.72
CA HIS A 109 -9.85 13.46 -22.89
C HIS A 109 -9.95 11.98 -22.53
N ARG A 110 -10.20 11.12 -23.52
CA ARG A 110 -10.09 9.67 -23.35
C ARG A 110 -8.64 9.22 -23.44
N ILE A 111 -8.29 8.19 -22.69
CA ILE A 111 -6.95 7.59 -22.76
C ILE A 111 -6.76 6.98 -24.14
N TYR A 112 -5.66 7.34 -24.80
CA TYR A 112 -5.25 6.75 -26.06
C TYR A 112 -4.89 5.28 -25.87
N GLY A 113 -5.46 4.42 -26.71
CA GLY A 113 -5.25 2.98 -26.69
C GLY A 113 -6.17 2.32 -27.71
N SER A 114 -5.74 1.20 -28.30
CA SER A 114 -6.59 0.40 -29.18
C SER A 114 -7.88 0.04 -28.44
N ARG A 115 -9.01 0.03 -29.15
CA ARG A 115 -10.30 -0.38 -28.59
C ARG A 115 -10.09 -1.75 -27.93
N ASP A 116 -10.33 -1.82 -26.64
CA ASP A 116 -10.09 -3.06 -25.90
C ASP A 116 -10.90 -4.18 -26.55
N LYS A 117 -10.33 -5.39 -26.69
CA LYS A 117 -11.01 -6.55 -27.29
C LYS A 117 -12.30 -6.89 -26.54
N THR A 118 -12.42 -6.40 -25.30
CA THR A 118 -13.55 -6.60 -24.40
C THR A 118 -14.72 -5.62 -24.61
N ASN A 119 -14.71 -4.80 -25.66
CA ASN A 119 -15.77 -3.80 -25.97
C ASN A 119 -16.11 -2.85 -24.80
N ARG A 120 -15.17 -2.66 -23.87
CA ARG A 120 -15.36 -1.77 -22.71
C ARG A 120 -15.07 -0.34 -23.13
N PRO A 121 -15.88 0.65 -22.70
CA PRO A 121 -15.59 2.05 -22.97
C PRO A 121 -14.25 2.46 -22.37
N ARG A 122 -13.46 3.24 -23.11
CA ARG A 122 -12.18 3.78 -22.63
C ARG A 122 -12.43 4.71 -21.44
N THR A 123 -11.46 4.73 -20.53
CA THR A 123 -11.50 5.67 -19.40
C THR A 123 -11.34 7.09 -19.92
N LEU A 124 -12.20 7.99 -19.45
CA LEU A 124 -12.05 9.43 -19.64
C LEU A 124 -11.24 10.00 -18.45
N ILE A 125 -10.17 10.75 -18.74
CA ILE A 125 -9.39 11.46 -17.73
C ILE A 125 -9.64 12.95 -17.89
N PHE A 126 -9.92 13.61 -16.77
CA PHE A 126 -10.01 15.05 -16.72
C PHE A 126 -9.19 15.62 -15.57
N ARG A 127 -8.63 16.80 -15.80
CA ARG A 127 -7.81 17.54 -14.83
C ARG A 127 -8.57 18.77 -14.35
N LEU A 128 -8.70 18.88 -13.04
CA LEU A 128 -9.34 20.01 -12.38
C LEU A 128 -8.31 21.09 -12.07
N LEU A 129 -8.77 22.34 -12.02
CA LEU A 129 -7.90 23.47 -11.66
C LEU A 129 -7.61 23.46 -10.15
N ARG A 130 -8.60 23.07 -9.33
CA ARG A 130 -8.51 23.06 -7.87
C ARG A 130 -8.47 21.64 -7.33
N TYR A 131 -7.53 21.38 -6.43
CA TYR A 131 -7.44 20.09 -5.73
C TYR A 131 -8.67 19.79 -4.85
N GLN A 132 -9.27 20.84 -4.28
CA GLN A 132 -10.47 20.70 -3.44
C GLN A 132 -11.67 20.16 -4.24
N ASP A 133 -11.89 20.63 -5.46
CA ASP A 133 -12.98 20.13 -6.32
C ASP A 133 -12.77 18.65 -6.66
N ARG A 134 -11.51 18.26 -6.89
CA ARG A 134 -11.14 16.86 -7.09
C ARG A 134 -11.50 15.99 -5.89
N GLU A 135 -11.23 16.47 -4.67
CA GLU A 135 -11.61 15.75 -3.45
C GLU A 135 -13.11 15.68 -3.25
N ARG A 136 -13.85 16.77 -3.51
CA ARG A 136 -15.32 16.78 -3.44
C ARG A 136 -15.95 15.76 -4.37
N ILE A 137 -15.49 15.70 -5.63
CA ILE A 137 -15.96 14.71 -6.62
C ILE A 137 -15.70 13.28 -6.12
N LEU A 138 -14.47 12.97 -5.69
CA LEU A 138 -14.12 11.62 -5.26
C LEU A 138 -14.74 11.20 -3.93
N ASN A 139 -15.03 12.16 -3.05
CA ASN A 139 -15.75 11.87 -1.81
C ASN A 139 -17.23 11.64 -2.09
N GLY A 140 -17.85 12.46 -2.95
CA GLY A 140 -19.24 12.28 -3.37
C GLY A 140 -19.47 10.96 -4.09
N ALA A 141 -18.54 10.53 -4.95
CA ALA A 141 -18.63 9.25 -5.66
C ALA A 141 -18.36 8.01 -4.79
N ARG A 142 -17.85 8.18 -3.56
CA ARG A 142 -17.62 7.10 -2.59
C ARG A 142 -18.73 6.99 -1.54
N ALA A 143 -19.74 7.87 -1.59
CA ALA A 143 -20.80 7.87 -0.59
C ALA A 143 -21.61 6.56 -0.68
N PRO A 144 -22.13 6.02 0.45
CA PRO A 144 -22.81 4.72 0.46
C PRO A 144 -24.03 4.60 -0.47
N GLN A 145 -24.63 5.73 -0.86
CA GLN A 145 -25.81 5.82 -1.71
C GLN A 145 -25.49 6.29 -3.14
N SER A 146 -24.21 6.47 -3.50
CA SER A 146 -23.81 7.05 -4.79
C SER A 146 -23.60 5.99 -5.86
N GLU A 147 -24.64 5.22 -6.19
CA GLU A 147 -24.63 4.54 -7.48
C GLU A 147 -24.83 5.58 -8.58
N ILE A 148 -23.75 5.89 -9.30
CA ILE A 148 -23.78 6.89 -10.35
C ILE A 148 -24.06 6.20 -11.67
N ILE A 149 -25.16 6.59 -12.31
CA ILE A 149 -25.64 6.01 -13.57
C ILE A 149 -25.73 7.12 -14.62
N HIS A 150 -25.33 6.79 -15.85
CA HIS A 150 -25.59 7.61 -17.04
C HIS A 150 -26.20 6.74 -18.13
N GLY A 151 -27.46 7.01 -18.47
CA GLY A 151 -28.26 6.12 -19.30
C GLY A 151 -28.42 4.77 -18.62
N SER A 152 -27.91 3.70 -19.24
CA SER A 152 -27.87 2.34 -18.67
C SER A 152 -26.50 1.97 -18.07
N SER A 153 -25.52 2.88 -18.10
CA SER A 153 -24.13 2.57 -17.75
C SER A 153 -23.76 3.06 -16.36
N LYS A 154 -23.16 2.17 -15.56
CA LYS A 154 -22.61 2.50 -14.25
C LYS A 154 -21.29 3.24 -14.39
N LEU A 155 -21.18 4.37 -13.71
CA LEU A 155 -20.00 5.22 -13.70
C LEU A 155 -19.20 5.05 -12.41
N LEU A 156 -17.88 5.01 -12.54
CA LEU A 156 -16.96 4.93 -11.41
C LEU A 156 -15.91 6.04 -11.52
N PHE A 157 -15.66 6.72 -10.41
CA PHE A 157 -14.68 7.80 -10.31
C PHE A 157 -13.50 7.37 -9.45
N PHE A 158 -12.30 7.47 -10.01
CA PHE A 158 -11.06 7.09 -9.32
C PHE A 158 -10.02 8.20 -9.34
N PRO A 159 -9.16 8.28 -8.32
CA PRO A 159 -7.88 8.96 -8.43
C PRO A 159 -7.08 8.52 -9.65
N ASP A 160 -6.34 9.45 -10.26
CA ASP A 160 -5.31 9.12 -11.24
C ASP A 160 -3.94 9.05 -10.56
N PHE A 161 -3.40 7.86 -10.41
CA PHE A 161 -2.04 7.63 -9.87
C PHE A 161 -1.09 7.20 -11.00
N SER A 162 0.21 7.25 -10.72
CA SER A 162 1.23 6.54 -11.49
C SER A 162 0.92 5.04 -11.52
N ASN A 163 1.46 4.34 -12.52
CA ASN A 163 1.23 2.90 -12.64
C ASN A 163 1.78 2.14 -11.42
N GLU A 164 2.95 2.53 -10.93
CA GLU A 164 3.58 1.89 -9.78
C GLU A 164 2.75 2.08 -8.50
N THR A 165 2.30 3.30 -8.21
CA THR A 165 1.41 3.56 -7.08
C THR A 165 0.07 2.83 -7.24
N ALA A 166 -0.50 2.77 -8.45
CA ALA A 166 -1.74 2.04 -8.70
C ALA A 166 -1.59 0.53 -8.43
N LEU A 167 -0.48 -0.09 -8.86
CA LEU A 167 -0.17 -1.49 -8.59
C LEU A 167 0.04 -1.75 -7.10
N LYS A 168 0.85 -0.91 -6.43
CA LYS A 168 1.06 -0.97 -4.97
C LYS A 168 -0.25 -0.84 -4.19
N ARG A 169 -1.20 -0.02 -4.66
CA ARG A 169 -2.51 0.10 -4.01
C ARG A 169 -3.41 -1.11 -4.28
N ARG A 170 -3.36 -1.68 -5.50
CA ARG A 170 -4.15 -2.85 -5.89
C ARG A 170 -3.78 -4.10 -5.09
N SER A 171 -2.52 -4.26 -4.69
CA SER A 171 -2.11 -5.40 -3.86
C SER A 171 -2.86 -5.48 -2.52
N PHE A 172 -3.35 -4.35 -2.00
CA PHE A 172 -4.16 -4.30 -0.78
C PHE A 172 -5.65 -4.62 -1.01
N ASP A 173 -6.14 -4.76 -2.25
CA ASP A 173 -7.58 -4.89 -2.51
C ASP A 173 -8.20 -6.12 -1.84
N SER A 174 -7.50 -7.26 -1.87
CA SER A 174 -7.96 -8.49 -1.21
C SER A 174 -8.09 -8.30 0.30
N VAL A 175 -7.01 -7.83 0.94
CA VAL A 175 -6.95 -7.63 2.39
C VAL A 175 -7.94 -6.56 2.85
N ARG A 176 -8.14 -5.49 2.06
CA ARG A 176 -9.15 -4.47 2.36
C ARG A 176 -10.57 -5.03 2.35
N ARG A 177 -10.90 -5.95 1.43
CA ARG A 177 -12.20 -6.63 1.45
C ARG A 177 -12.35 -7.44 2.73
N GLN A 178 -11.36 -8.25 3.10
CA GLN A 178 -11.38 -9.03 4.34
C GLN A 178 -11.57 -8.15 5.59
N PHE A 179 -10.87 -7.02 5.70
CA PHE A 179 -11.11 -6.07 6.79
C PHE A 179 -12.54 -5.50 6.78
N THR A 180 -13.08 -5.20 5.60
CA THR A 180 -14.43 -4.67 5.45
C THR A 180 -15.50 -5.71 5.81
N ASP A 181 -15.28 -6.97 5.43
CA ASP A 181 -16.16 -8.10 5.75
C ASP A 181 -16.23 -8.35 7.27
N LYS A 182 -15.16 -8.03 8.01
CA LYS A 182 -15.11 -8.02 9.48
C LYS A 182 -15.71 -6.74 10.11
N GLY A 183 -16.36 -5.88 9.34
CA GLY A 183 -16.97 -4.63 9.81
C GLY A 183 -15.98 -3.51 10.12
N LEU A 184 -14.68 -3.68 9.81
CA LEU A 184 -13.67 -2.64 10.02
C LEU A 184 -13.68 -1.66 8.84
N ARG A 185 -13.19 -0.44 9.06
CA ARG A 185 -13.11 0.59 8.02
C ARG A 185 -11.65 0.81 7.58
N PRO A 186 -11.13 0.01 6.64
CA PRO A 186 -9.78 0.19 6.13
C PRO A 186 -9.67 1.44 5.26
N PHE A 187 -8.59 2.20 5.45
CA PHE A 187 -8.29 3.39 4.65
C PHE A 187 -6.87 3.30 4.09
N LEU A 188 -6.71 3.56 2.79
CA LEU A 188 -5.41 3.49 2.13
C LEU A 188 -4.83 4.89 1.96
N ILE A 189 -3.82 5.21 2.77
CA ILE A 189 -3.10 6.48 2.73
C ILE A 189 -2.14 6.48 1.53
N TYR A 190 -1.97 7.64 0.90
CA TYR A 190 -0.93 7.83 -0.11
C TYR A 190 0.46 7.60 0.50
N PRO A 191 1.39 6.92 -0.20
CA PRO A 191 1.20 6.30 -1.53
C PRO A 191 0.40 4.99 -1.48
N ALA A 192 0.70 4.10 -0.53
CA ALA A 192 0.00 2.83 -0.34
C ALA A 192 0.22 2.27 1.08
N THR A 193 -0.22 2.99 2.11
CA THR A 193 -0.16 2.51 3.50
C THR A 193 -1.58 2.24 4.00
N LEU A 194 -1.86 0.98 4.35
CA LEU A 194 -3.16 0.58 4.85
C LEU A 194 -3.27 0.96 6.32
N LYS A 195 -4.26 1.77 6.65
CA LYS A 195 -4.63 2.22 7.99
C LYS A 195 -5.95 1.57 8.39
N VAL A 196 -5.97 0.93 9.56
CA VAL A 196 -7.19 0.34 10.13
C VAL A 196 -7.22 0.56 11.63
N LYS A 197 -8.40 0.85 12.17
CA LYS A 197 -8.62 0.93 13.61
C LYS A 197 -9.19 -0.41 14.09
N PHE A 198 -8.48 -1.09 14.98
CA PHE A 198 -8.86 -2.39 15.56
C PHE A 198 -8.74 -2.31 17.08
N ASN A 199 -9.77 -2.73 17.82
CA ASN A 199 -9.82 -2.68 19.29
C ASN A 199 -9.38 -1.33 19.90
N GLY A 200 -9.79 -0.21 19.28
CA GLY A 200 -9.43 1.13 19.74
C GLY A 200 -8.06 1.63 19.24
N THR A 201 -7.16 0.74 18.83
CA THR A 201 -5.80 1.06 18.38
C THR A 201 -5.72 1.23 16.87
N LEU A 202 -4.85 2.12 16.41
CA LEU A 202 -4.64 2.39 15.00
C LEU A 202 -3.40 1.67 14.46
N HIS A 203 -3.60 0.80 13.47
CA HIS A 203 -2.54 0.03 12.84
C HIS A 203 -2.24 0.56 11.43
N HIS A 204 -0.96 0.50 11.04
CA HIS A 204 -0.46 0.93 9.74
C HIS A 204 0.36 -0.19 9.11
N PHE A 205 0.03 -0.56 7.87
CA PHE A 205 0.72 -1.63 7.14
C PHE A 205 1.28 -1.09 5.82
N LYS A 206 2.58 -1.33 5.60
CA LYS A 206 3.28 -0.97 4.36
C LYS A 206 3.15 -2.04 3.28
N ASN A 207 2.88 -3.28 3.67
CA ASN A 207 2.69 -4.42 2.77
C ASN A 207 1.33 -5.08 3.01
N ALA A 208 0.76 -5.67 1.96
CA ALA A 208 -0.48 -6.43 2.07
C ALA A 208 -0.30 -7.71 2.90
N ASP A 209 0.86 -8.35 2.81
CA ASP A 209 1.16 -9.60 3.52
C ASP A 209 1.15 -9.41 5.04
N ASP A 210 1.79 -8.34 5.54
CA ASP A 210 1.82 -8.02 6.97
C ASP A 210 0.41 -7.73 7.51
N ALA A 211 -0.41 -7.06 6.71
CA ALA A 211 -1.81 -6.81 7.03
C ALA A 211 -2.66 -8.09 7.04
N GLY A 212 -2.36 -9.03 6.14
CA GLY A 212 -3.00 -10.35 6.09
C GLY A 212 -2.62 -11.23 7.28
N LYS A 213 -1.33 -11.23 7.68
CA LYS A 213 -0.87 -11.93 8.90
C LYS A 213 -1.57 -11.39 10.14
N PHE A 214 -1.67 -10.07 10.27
CA PHE A 214 -2.39 -9.44 11.38
C PHE A 214 -3.86 -9.90 11.45
N LEU A 215 -4.54 -10.01 10.30
CA LEU A 215 -5.92 -10.52 10.25
C LEU A 215 -6.02 -11.95 10.76
N LEU A 216 -5.12 -12.84 10.36
CA LEU A 216 -5.09 -14.23 10.81
C LEU A 216 -4.84 -14.32 12.33
N GLU A 217 -3.83 -13.61 12.82
CA GLU A 217 -3.51 -13.56 14.25
C GLU A 217 -4.68 -13.03 15.09
N SER A 218 -5.39 -12.01 14.58
CA SER A 218 -6.56 -11.45 15.25
C SER A 218 -7.75 -12.42 15.33
N ASP A 219 -7.89 -13.32 14.36
CA ASP A 219 -8.92 -14.37 14.39
C ASP A 219 -8.60 -15.44 15.42
N HIS A 220 -7.32 -15.85 15.50
CA HIS A 220 -6.87 -16.84 16.47
C HIS A 220 -6.94 -16.33 17.92
N ALA A 221 -6.62 -15.06 18.16
CA ALA A 221 -6.74 -14.45 19.49
C ALA A 221 -8.20 -14.30 19.97
N SER A 222 -9.15 -14.19 19.04
CA SER A 222 -10.58 -14.14 19.35
C SER A 222 -11.15 -15.51 19.76
N LEU A 223 -10.55 -16.60 19.27
CA LEU A 223 -10.96 -17.98 19.55
C LEU A 223 -10.38 -18.54 20.86
N SER A 224 -9.23 -18.06 21.33
CA SER A 224 -8.59 -18.55 22.56
C SER A 224 -9.20 -18.03 23.87
N THR A 225 -10.17 -17.12 23.81
CA THR A 225 -10.82 -16.54 25.01
C THR A 225 -12.10 -17.28 25.41
N ILE A 226 -12.56 -18.28 24.63
CA ILE A 226 -13.85 -18.97 24.86
C ILE A 226 -13.69 -20.26 25.72
N ASP A 227 -12.50 -20.85 25.80
CA ASP A 227 -12.26 -22.10 26.53
C ASP A 227 -11.47 -21.88 27.83
N ALA A 228 -12.14 -21.40 28.87
CA ALA A 228 -11.71 -21.60 30.25
C ALA A 228 -12.88 -22.18 31.06
N PRO A 229 -12.85 -23.46 31.46
CA PRO A 229 -13.91 -24.03 32.28
C PRO A 229 -13.76 -23.51 33.71
N SER A 230 -14.79 -22.84 34.21
CA SER A 230 -14.93 -22.48 35.62
C SER A 230 -15.11 -23.74 36.47
N THR A 231 -14.04 -24.23 37.07
CA THR A 231 -14.10 -25.19 38.18
C THR A 231 -14.02 -24.45 39.51
N SER A 232 -15.13 -24.40 40.25
CA SER A 232 -15.09 -24.45 41.73
C SER A 232 -16.43 -24.93 42.30
N THR A 233 -16.43 -26.24 42.50
CA THR A 233 -17.05 -27.05 43.55
C THR A 233 -17.81 -26.34 44.67
N SER A 234 -19.07 -26.75 44.85
CA SER A 234 -19.89 -26.57 46.04
C SER A 234 -19.47 -27.51 47.18
N SER A 235 -19.43 -27.03 48.43
CA SER A 235 -19.71 -27.80 49.66
C SER A 235 -19.97 -26.84 50.85
N PHE A 236 -21.19 -26.90 51.42
CA PHE A 236 -21.65 -26.30 52.70
C PHE A 236 -21.47 -27.33 53.85
N PRO A 237 -21.90 -27.09 55.12
CA PRO A 237 -21.87 -25.90 56.01
C PRO A 237 -21.25 -26.23 57.40
N ILE A 238 -21.12 -25.26 58.33
CA ILE A 238 -21.34 -25.41 59.79
C ILE A 238 -21.51 -23.99 60.39
N ALA A 239 -22.52 -23.83 61.24
CA ALA A 239 -22.95 -22.60 61.90
C ALA A 239 -22.35 -22.42 63.31
N PHE A 240 -22.33 -21.17 63.79
CA PHE A 240 -22.63 -20.63 65.15
C PHE A 240 -22.04 -19.20 65.20
N ASP A 241 -22.88 -18.15 65.15
CA ASP A 241 -23.28 -17.26 66.27
C ASP A 241 -22.08 -16.60 67.00
N ASP A 242 -21.99 -15.29 67.27
CA ASP A 242 -23.04 -14.32 67.54
C ASP A 242 -22.42 -12.88 67.58
N GLN A 243 -23.28 -11.87 67.73
CA GLN A 243 -23.04 -10.47 68.17
C GLN A 243 -23.00 -9.30 67.15
N GLU A 244 -24.14 -8.61 67.16
CA GLU A 244 -24.33 -7.15 67.35
C GLU A 244 -24.11 -6.15 66.20
N ASN A 245 -25.25 -5.82 65.59
CA ASN A 245 -25.66 -4.52 65.03
C ASN A 245 -25.85 -3.45 66.14
N PRO A 246 -26.24 -2.18 65.89
CA PRO A 246 -26.28 -1.40 64.63
C PRO A 246 -25.84 0.08 64.77
N SER A 247 -25.69 0.81 63.66
CA SER A 247 -26.24 2.19 63.55
C SER A 247 -26.21 2.76 62.12
N ASN A 248 -27.41 3.10 61.66
CA ASN A 248 -27.75 3.95 60.51
C ASN A 248 -27.03 5.32 60.54
N VAL A 249 -26.91 6.00 59.39
CA VAL A 249 -27.69 7.21 59.02
C VAL A 249 -27.32 7.75 57.62
N THR A 250 -28.39 7.98 56.86
CA THR A 250 -28.66 8.77 55.64
C THR A 250 -28.07 10.20 55.56
N SER A 251 -27.58 10.64 54.39
CA SER A 251 -28.07 11.81 53.59
C SER A 251 -27.16 12.03 52.36
N GLN A 252 -27.63 12.08 51.11
CA GLN A 252 -28.38 13.15 50.42
C GLN A 252 -27.67 14.51 50.28
N PHE A 253 -27.56 14.92 49.01
CA PHE A 253 -27.47 16.26 48.40
C PHE A 253 -26.27 17.19 48.68
N SER A 254 -25.49 17.45 47.62
CA SER A 254 -25.50 18.72 46.86
C SER A 254 -24.89 18.51 45.48
#